data_AF-A0A644ZQ57-F1
#
_entry.id   AF-A0A644ZQ57-F1
#
_cell.length_a   1.000
_cell.length_b   1.000
_cell.length_c   1.000
_cell.angle_alpha   90.00
_cell.angle_beta   90.00
_cell.angle_gamma   90.00
#
_symmetry.space_group_name_H-M   'P 1'
#
loop_
_entity.id
_entity.type
_entity.pdbx_description
1 polymer ?
#
loop_
_entity_poly.entity_id
_entity_poly.type
_entity_poly.pdbx_seq_one_letter_code
_entity_poly.pdbx_strand_id
1 'polypeptide(L)'
;MSSRDLVEAIEKALGLPSGYGTIWRRVNGIREFFNVNKGYLLIIDEADKLVSKYTSKKMEILRAVFDQSDVGLVIAGEPKLEATIKTYLARMANRVDFYASLRGLTPGEVEEYLVSYEVQPEAMVEIKARACNMQTGCFRLLDRTLSNVFRILEESGKNTITLKVIEQASSMMML
;
A
#
# COMPACT_ATOMS: atom_id res chain seq x y z
N MET A 1 0.14 -17.39 -7.52
CA MET A 1 1.57 -17.11 -7.26
C MET A 1 2.17 -18.24 -6.45
N SER A 2 3.18 -18.93 -7.00
CA SER A 2 3.96 -19.97 -6.34
C SER A 2 5.08 -19.37 -5.47
N SER A 3 5.75 -20.18 -4.63
CA SER A 3 6.95 -19.72 -3.90
C SER A 3 8.10 -19.35 -4.84
N ARG A 4 8.14 -19.94 -6.04
CA ARG A 4 9.14 -19.63 -7.07
C ARG A 4 8.88 -18.25 -7.66
N ASP A 5 7.63 -17.91 -7.93
CA ASP A 5 7.23 -16.61 -8.48
C ASP A 5 7.56 -15.48 -7.50
N LEU A 6 7.38 -15.70 -6.19
CA LEU A 6 7.73 -14.73 -5.15
C LEU A 6 9.24 -14.43 -5.16
N VAL A 7 10.07 -15.47 -5.18
CA VAL A 7 11.53 -15.33 -5.21
C VAL A 7 11.98 -14.65 -6.49
N GLU A 8 11.35 -14.97 -7.61
CA GLU A 8 11.63 -14.35 -8.91
C GLU A 8 11.25 -12.87 -8.95
N ALA A 9 10.12 -12.50 -8.34
CA ALA A 9 9.71 -11.11 -8.21
C ALA A 9 10.75 -10.29 -7.40
N ILE A 10 11.28 -10.87 -6.32
CA ILE A 10 12.32 -10.24 -5.50
C ILE A 10 13.63 -10.12 -6.30
N GLU A 11 14.10 -11.19 -6.94
CA GLU A 11 15.30 -11.14 -7.79
C GLU A 11 15.20 -10.05 -8.85
N LYS A 12 14.07 -9.99 -9.55
CA LYS A 12 13.81 -8.98 -10.58
C LYS A 12 13.81 -7.57 -10.01
N ALA A 13 13.22 -7.35 -8.83
CA ALA A 13 13.20 -6.06 -8.16
C ALA A 13 14.61 -5.61 -7.71
N LEU A 14 15.47 -6.55 -7.34
CA LEU A 14 16.87 -6.29 -6.97
C LEU A 14 17.81 -6.17 -8.17
N GLY A 15 17.32 -6.41 -9.39
CA GLY A 15 18.16 -6.45 -10.60
C GLY A 15 19.09 -7.67 -10.65
N LEU A 16 18.81 -8.71 -9.86
CA LEU A 16 19.55 -9.96 -9.89
C LEU A 16 19.17 -10.74 -11.15
N PRO A 17 20.13 -11.40 -11.83
CA PRO A 17 19.81 -12.28 -12.94
C PRO A 17 18.91 -13.41 -12.44
N SER A 18 17.81 -13.69 -13.14
CA SER A 18 16.88 -14.76 -12.77
C SER A 18 17.65 -16.08 -12.63
N GLY A 19 17.82 -16.54 -11.40
CA GLY A 19 18.69 -17.67 -11.11
C GLY A 19 18.09 -18.98 -11.60
N TYR A 20 18.81 -19.73 -12.45
CA TYR A 20 18.51 -21.14 -12.67
C TYR A 20 18.92 -21.95 -11.43
N GLY A 21 17.97 -22.63 -10.79
CA GLY A 21 18.26 -23.46 -9.63
C GLY A 21 17.08 -23.68 -8.69
N THR A 22 17.37 -24.31 -7.54
CA THR A 22 16.39 -24.53 -6.48
C THR A 22 16.01 -23.21 -5.81
N ILE A 23 14.80 -23.16 -5.23
CA ILE A 23 14.34 -22.01 -4.43
C ILE A 23 15.38 -21.62 -3.37
N TRP A 24 16.02 -22.62 -2.74
CA TRP A 24 17.04 -22.39 -1.72
C TRP A 24 18.25 -21.62 -2.25
N ARG A 25 18.80 -22.00 -3.42
CA ARG A 25 19.96 -21.32 -4.01
C ARG A 25 19.64 -19.87 -4.37
N ARG A 26 18.45 -19.65 -4.92
CA ARG A 26 17.94 -18.32 -5.28
C ARG A 26 17.76 -17.42 -4.05
N VAL A 27 17.14 -17.95 -3.00
CA VAL A 27 16.98 -17.26 -1.71
C VAL A 27 18.32 -16.89 -1.10
N ASN A 28 19.33 -17.76 -1.19
CA ASN A 28 20.67 -17.43 -0.71
C ASN A 28 21.33 -16.31 -1.52
N GLY A 29 21.12 -16.25 -2.84
CA GLY A 29 21.59 -15.13 -3.66
C GLY A 29 20.97 -13.80 -3.23
N ILE A 30 19.66 -13.78 -2.95
CA ILE A 30 18.98 -12.59 -2.40
C ILE A 30 19.59 -12.18 -1.05
N ARG A 31 19.85 -13.15 -0.16
CA ARG A 31 20.44 -12.90 1.15
C ARG A 31 21.85 -12.34 1.06
N GLU A 32 22.68 -12.92 0.19
CA GLU A 32 24.04 -12.44 -0.05
C GLU A 32 24.00 -11.00 -0.57
N PHE A 33 23.11 -10.72 -1.52
CA PHE A 33 22.91 -9.36 -2.02
C PHE A 33 22.59 -8.36 -0.91
N PHE A 34 21.63 -8.66 -0.02
CA PHE A 34 21.28 -7.76 1.09
C PHE A 34 22.39 -7.63 2.14
N ASN A 35 23.18 -8.68 2.37
CA ASN A 35 24.29 -8.62 3.31
C ASN A 35 25.47 -7.78 2.78
N VAL A 36 25.70 -7.81 1.47
CA VAL A 36 26.71 -6.98 0.80
C VAL A 36 26.21 -5.54 0.68
N ASN A 37 24.96 -5.35 0.28
CA ASN A 37 24.35 -4.06 0.02
C ASN A 37 23.39 -3.71 1.15
N LYS A 38 23.90 -2.98 2.14
CA LYS A 38 23.14 -2.56 3.32
C LYS A 38 22.19 -1.40 3.04
N GLY A 39 21.17 -1.24 3.89
CA GLY A 39 20.23 -0.12 3.82
C GLY A 39 19.03 -0.35 2.90
N TYR A 40 18.77 -1.61 2.50
CA TYR A 40 17.59 -1.96 1.72
C TYR A 40 16.36 -2.19 2.60
N LEU A 41 15.20 -1.83 2.05
CA LEU A 41 13.89 -2.08 2.63
C LEU A 41 13.06 -2.92 1.65
N LEU A 42 12.70 -4.13 2.07
CA LEU A 42 11.81 -5.01 1.31
C LEU A 42 10.36 -4.74 1.72
N ILE A 43 9.57 -4.21 0.78
CA ILE A 43 8.14 -3.94 1.00
C ILE A 43 7.32 -5.00 0.26
N ILE A 44 6.44 -5.67 1.01
CA ILE A 44 5.51 -6.66 0.49
C ILE A 44 4.09 -6.10 0.65
N ASP A 45 3.53 -5.60 -0.44
CA ASP A 45 2.14 -5.14 -0.50
C ASP A 45 1.17 -6.30 -0.78
N GLU A 46 -0.10 -6.12 -0.42
CA GLU A 46 -1.16 -7.13 -0.50
C GLU A 46 -0.78 -8.49 0.10
N ALA A 47 -0.02 -8.47 1.19
CA ALA A 47 0.53 -9.67 1.80
C ALA A 47 -0.54 -10.63 2.33
N ASP A 48 -1.78 -10.18 2.56
CA ASP A 48 -2.90 -11.04 2.87
C ASP A 48 -3.20 -12.04 1.75
N LYS A 49 -2.85 -11.74 0.50
CA LYS A 49 -2.91 -12.69 -0.62
C LYS A 49 -1.79 -13.72 -0.59
N LEU A 50 -0.70 -13.45 0.12
CA LEU A 50 0.42 -14.37 0.31
C LEU A 50 0.20 -15.29 1.50
N VAL A 51 -0.67 -14.93 2.46
CA VAL A 51 -0.95 -15.72 3.66
C VAL A 51 -2.29 -16.45 3.57
N SER A 52 -2.21 -17.77 3.55
CA SER A 52 -3.33 -18.69 3.67
C SER A 52 -2.86 -19.94 4.41
N LYS A 53 -3.79 -20.79 4.86
CA LYS A 53 -3.50 -22.09 5.48
C LYS A 53 -2.50 -22.95 4.67
N TYR A 54 -2.43 -22.75 3.35
CA TYR A 54 -1.60 -23.54 2.42
C TYR A 54 -0.33 -22.81 1.94
N THR A 55 -0.14 -21.53 2.28
CA THR A 55 0.97 -20.70 1.78
C THR A 55 1.95 -20.23 2.85
N SER A 56 1.90 -20.80 4.07
CA SER A 56 2.85 -20.50 5.15
C SER A 56 4.32 -20.62 4.74
N LYS A 57 4.64 -21.52 3.79
CA LYS A 57 6.00 -21.65 3.22
C LYS A 57 6.54 -20.37 2.60
N LYS A 58 5.70 -19.52 2.02
CA LYS A 58 6.14 -18.25 1.40
C LYS A 58 6.60 -17.26 2.47
N MET A 59 5.84 -17.16 3.55
CA MET A 59 6.16 -16.27 4.67
C MET A 59 7.38 -16.78 5.43
N GLU A 60 7.56 -18.11 5.52
CA GLU A 60 8.80 -18.69 6.05
C GLU A 60 10.04 -18.36 5.20
N ILE A 61 9.91 -18.25 3.87
CA ILE A 61 11.01 -17.78 3.02
C ILE A 61 11.34 -16.31 3.33
N LEU A 62 10.33 -15.44 3.40
CA LEU A 62 10.53 -14.02 3.75
C LEU A 62 11.15 -13.86 5.14
N ARG A 63 10.67 -14.64 6.13
CA ARG A 63 11.25 -14.69 7.47
C ARG A 63 12.71 -15.15 7.43
N ALA A 64 13.03 -16.19 6.67
CA ALA A 64 14.40 -16.70 6.57
C ALA A 64 15.36 -15.69 5.90
N VAL A 65 14.87 -14.89 4.95
CA VAL A 65 15.64 -13.77 4.39
C VAL A 65 15.87 -12.72 5.47
N PHE A 66 14.82 -12.27 6.15
CA PHE A 66 14.91 -11.26 7.21
C PHE A 66 15.83 -11.67 8.37
N ASP A 67 15.65 -12.86 8.94
CA ASP A 67 16.45 -13.34 10.08
C ASP A 67 17.94 -13.49 9.75
N GLN A 68 18.31 -13.63 8.47
CA GLN A 68 19.66 -13.97 8.05
C GLN A 68 20.25 -12.98 7.03
N SER A 69 19.68 -11.78 6.93
CA SER A 69 20.24 -10.68 6.15
C SER A 69 19.97 -9.30 6.77
N ASP A 70 20.86 -8.34 6.50
CA ASP A 70 20.76 -6.95 6.98
C ASP A 70 19.77 -6.13 6.11
N VAL A 71 18.48 -6.50 6.18
CA VAL A 71 17.40 -5.91 5.39
C VAL A 71 16.19 -5.58 6.26
N GLY A 72 15.57 -4.42 6.05
CA GLY A 72 14.27 -4.10 6.64
C GLY A 72 13.14 -4.83 5.92
N LEU A 73 12.11 -5.30 6.64
CA LEU A 73 10.94 -5.94 6.05
C LEU A 73 9.66 -5.21 6.46
N VAL A 74 8.89 -4.73 5.47
CA VAL A 74 7.56 -4.13 5.66
C VAL A 74 6.53 -5.01 4.98
N ILE A 75 5.45 -5.30 5.70
CA ILE A 75 4.35 -6.13 5.21
C ILE A 75 3.07 -5.32 5.33
N ALA A 76 2.46 -5.04 4.18
CA ALA A 76 1.21 -4.31 4.06
C ALA A 76 0.12 -5.20 3.48
N GLY A 77 -1.12 -4.99 3.90
CA GLY A 77 -2.26 -5.74 3.40
C GLY A 77 -3.54 -5.35 4.12
N GLU A 78 -4.62 -6.06 3.82
CA GLU A 78 -5.93 -5.81 4.43
C GLU A 78 -5.95 -6.08 5.94
N PRO A 79 -6.90 -5.50 6.72
CA PRO A 79 -6.98 -5.67 8.17
C PRO A 79 -6.98 -7.13 8.66
N LYS A 80 -7.52 -8.06 7.85
CA LYS A 80 -7.52 -9.51 8.12
C LYS A 80 -6.10 -10.12 8.20
N LEU A 81 -5.10 -9.46 7.62
CA LEU A 81 -3.71 -9.90 7.64
C LEU A 81 -3.19 -10.07 9.07
N GLU A 82 -3.54 -9.14 9.97
CA GLU A 82 -3.09 -9.16 11.35
C GLU A 82 -3.50 -10.46 12.06
N ALA A 83 -4.79 -10.78 12.00
CA ALA A 83 -5.33 -12.02 12.55
C ALA A 83 -4.64 -13.24 11.92
N THR A 84 -4.45 -13.20 10.60
CA THR A 84 -3.85 -14.32 9.85
C THR A 84 -2.38 -14.54 10.24
N ILE A 85 -1.59 -13.48 10.45
CA ILE A 85 -0.21 -13.56 10.92
C ILE A 85 -0.16 -14.14 12.34
N LYS A 86 -1.00 -13.64 13.25
CA LYS A 86 -1.06 -14.12 14.63
C LYS A 86 -1.47 -15.60 14.72
N THR A 87 -2.42 -16.04 13.88
CA THR A 87 -2.93 -17.42 13.90
C THR A 87 -1.99 -18.42 13.23
N TYR A 88 -1.45 -18.10 12.04
CA TYR A 88 -0.74 -19.09 11.21
C TYR A 88 0.77 -18.93 11.19
N LEU A 89 1.30 -17.80 11.68
CA LEU A 89 2.71 -17.43 11.55
C LEU A 89 3.29 -16.90 12.86
N ALA A 90 3.06 -17.62 13.97
CA ALA A 90 3.50 -17.21 15.31
C ALA A 90 4.99 -16.81 15.38
N ARG A 91 5.87 -17.50 14.65
CA ARG A 91 7.30 -17.16 14.59
C ARG A 91 7.59 -15.84 13.88
N MET A 92 6.82 -15.54 12.83
CA MET A 92 6.95 -14.27 12.11
C MET A 92 6.32 -13.13 12.91
N ALA A 93 5.19 -13.39 13.59
CA ALA A 93 4.57 -12.45 14.50
C ALA A 93 5.54 -12.00 15.61
N ASN A 94 6.33 -12.93 16.16
CA ASN A 94 7.36 -12.62 17.17
C ASN A 94 8.53 -11.79 16.64
N ARG A 95 8.64 -11.58 15.32
CA ARG A 95 9.65 -10.74 14.66
C ARG A 95 9.09 -9.40 14.17
N VAL A 96 7.79 -9.15 14.39
CA VAL A 96 7.18 -7.86 14.08
C VAL A 96 7.50 -6.91 15.21
N ASP A 97 8.45 -6.00 14.99
CA ASP A 97 8.82 -4.98 15.97
C ASP A 97 7.76 -3.86 16.06
N PHE A 98 7.18 -3.49 14.92
CA PHE A 98 6.22 -2.40 14.82
C PHE A 98 4.98 -2.83 14.03
N TYR A 99 3.82 -2.42 14.54
CA TYR A 99 2.54 -2.61 13.88
C TYR A 99 1.80 -1.28 13.83
N ALA A 100 1.32 -0.92 12.64
CA ALA A 100 0.50 0.27 12.42
C ALA A 100 -0.79 -0.13 11.69
N SER A 101 -1.94 0.26 12.26
CA SER A 101 -3.24 0.08 11.64
C SER A 101 -3.68 1.42 11.06
N LEU A 102 -3.76 1.49 9.72
CA LEU A 102 -4.23 2.69 9.04
C LEU A 102 -5.76 2.77 9.15
N ARG A 103 -6.26 3.98 9.41
CA ARG A 103 -7.69 4.29 9.46
C ARG A 103 -8.07 5.16 8.26
N GLY A 104 -9.37 5.26 7.99
CA GLY A 104 -9.87 6.22 7.01
C GLY A 104 -9.55 7.66 7.42
N LEU A 105 -9.61 8.57 6.45
CA LEU A 105 -9.38 9.99 6.68
C LEU A 105 -10.38 10.57 7.67
N THR A 106 -9.89 11.44 8.54
CA THR A 106 -10.72 12.28 9.40
C THR A 106 -11.15 13.56 8.68
N PRO A 107 -12.27 14.19 9.08
CA PRO A 107 -12.69 15.46 8.50
C PRO A 107 -11.65 16.58 8.61
N GLY A 108 -10.84 16.57 9.68
CA GLY A 108 -9.77 17.55 9.89
C GLY A 108 -8.58 17.36 8.94
N GLU A 109 -8.16 16.11 8.69
CA GLU A 109 -7.11 15.82 7.71
C GLU A 109 -7.53 16.25 6.29
N VAL A 110 -8.82 16.16 5.96
CA VAL A 110 -9.37 16.64 4.68
C VAL A 110 -9.32 18.16 4.58
N GLU A 111 -9.65 18.88 5.66
CA GLU A 111 -9.55 20.35 5.70
C GLU A 111 -8.09 20.80 5.57
N GLU A 112 -7.19 20.17 6.32
CA GLU A 112 -5.76 20.46 6.30
C GLU A 112 -5.18 20.22 4.90
N TYR A 113 -5.55 19.10 4.26
CA TYR A 113 -5.13 18.79 2.89
C TYR A 113 -5.57 19.86 1.88
N LEU A 114 -6.72 20.50 2.11
CA LEU A 114 -7.29 21.50 1.22
C LEU A 114 -7.04 22.95 1.65
N VAL A 115 -6.22 23.19 2.66
CA VAL A 115 -6.00 24.53 3.25
C VAL A 115 -5.46 25.55 2.24
N SER A 116 -4.72 25.09 1.23
CA SER A 116 -4.14 25.94 0.18
C SER A 116 -5.10 26.26 -0.96
N TYR A 117 -6.31 25.68 -0.96
CA TYR A 117 -7.32 25.85 -1.99
C TYR A 117 -8.49 26.69 -1.49
N GLU A 118 -9.07 27.48 -2.37
CA GLU A 118 -10.28 28.23 -2.04
C GLU A 118 -11.50 27.30 -2.19
N VAL A 119 -12.02 26.77 -1.08
CA VAL A 119 -13.12 25.79 -1.09
C VAL A 119 -14.37 26.40 -0.47
N GLN A 120 -15.49 26.34 -1.19
CA GLN A 120 -16.77 26.76 -0.63
C GLN A 120 -17.21 25.85 0.53
N PRO A 121 -17.87 26.39 1.58
CA PRO A 121 -18.29 25.59 2.73
C PRO A 121 -19.12 24.35 2.36
N GLU A 122 -20.04 24.48 1.41
CA GLU A 122 -20.89 23.39 0.95
C GLU A 122 -20.09 22.32 0.18
N ALA A 123 -19.09 22.77 -0.61
CA ALA A 123 -18.18 21.88 -1.31
C ALA A 123 -17.29 21.10 -0.33
N MET A 124 -16.82 21.76 0.75
CA MET A 124 -16.04 21.11 1.80
C MET A 124 -16.84 20.02 2.53
N VAL A 125 -18.12 20.25 2.81
CA VAL A 125 -19.02 19.24 3.41
C VAL A 125 -19.13 18.00 2.51
N GLU A 126 -19.31 18.19 1.20
CA GLU A 126 -19.40 17.10 0.24
C GLU A 126 -18.08 16.30 0.13
N ILE A 127 -16.94 17.00 0.07
CA ILE A 127 -15.62 16.36 0.03
C ILE A 127 -15.39 15.51 1.27
N LYS A 128 -15.68 16.04 2.47
CA LYS A 128 -15.58 15.29 3.73
C LYS A 128 -16.50 14.09 3.75
N ALA A 129 -17.75 14.24 3.32
CA ALA A 129 -18.71 13.13 3.27
C ALA A 129 -18.19 11.97 2.40
N ARG A 130 -17.52 12.28 1.28
CA ARG A 130 -16.91 11.28 0.40
C ARG A 130 -15.62 10.69 0.97
N ALA A 131 -14.75 11.53 1.52
CA ALA A 131 -13.46 11.14 2.06
C ALA A 131 -13.58 10.25 3.31
N CYS A 132 -14.52 10.56 4.19
CA CYS A 132 -14.70 9.92 5.50
C CYS A 132 -15.74 8.79 5.49
N ASN A 133 -16.31 8.44 4.32
CA ASN A 133 -17.31 7.37 4.24
C ASN A 133 -16.67 6.00 4.57
N MET A 134 -17.10 5.34 5.64
CA MET A 134 -16.52 4.06 6.06
C MET A 134 -16.91 2.86 5.20
N GLN A 135 -17.93 2.97 4.33
CA GLN A 135 -18.39 1.88 3.47
C GLN A 135 -17.75 1.91 2.08
N THR A 136 -17.56 3.10 1.50
CA THR A 136 -17.04 3.29 0.13
C THR A 136 -15.96 4.36 0.02
N GLY A 137 -15.69 5.10 1.10
CA GLY A 137 -14.65 6.12 1.14
C GLY A 137 -13.28 5.46 1.05
N CYS A 138 -12.63 5.68 -0.08
CA CYS A 138 -11.26 5.29 -0.31
C CYS A 138 -10.49 6.56 -0.64
N PHE A 139 -9.33 6.78 -0.02
CA PHE A 139 -8.44 7.88 -0.37
C PHE A 139 -8.19 7.93 -1.88
N ARG A 140 -8.07 6.77 -2.54
CA ARG A 140 -7.93 6.67 -4.00
C ARG A 140 -9.10 7.28 -4.77
N LEU A 141 -10.32 7.15 -4.26
CA LEU A 141 -11.49 7.76 -4.89
C LEU A 141 -11.49 9.27 -4.70
N LEU A 142 -11.17 9.73 -3.50
CA LEU A 142 -11.00 11.15 -3.20
C LEU A 142 -9.93 11.78 -4.09
N ASP A 143 -8.75 11.17 -4.15
CA ASP A 143 -7.60 11.61 -4.95
C ASP A 143 -7.97 11.76 -6.43
N ARG A 144 -8.64 10.76 -7.01
CA ARG A 144 -9.12 10.87 -8.40
C ARG A 144 -10.17 11.97 -8.57
N THR A 145 -11.06 12.16 -7.61
CA THR A 145 -12.07 13.22 -7.65
C THR A 145 -11.38 14.59 -7.62
N LEU A 146 -10.45 14.80 -6.69
CA LEU A 146 -9.70 16.04 -6.55
C LEU A 146 -8.81 16.31 -7.77
N SER A 147 -8.15 15.30 -8.31
CA SER A 147 -7.39 15.41 -9.57
C SER A 147 -8.25 15.93 -10.72
N ASN A 148 -9.48 15.41 -10.86
CA ASN A 148 -10.43 15.91 -11.85
C ASN A 148 -10.92 17.33 -11.54
N VAL A 149 -11.18 17.65 -10.26
CA VAL A 149 -11.55 19.01 -9.83
C VAL A 149 -10.46 20.01 -10.23
N PHE A 150 -9.20 19.73 -9.90
CA PHE A 150 -8.07 20.62 -10.21
C PHE A 150 -7.90 20.79 -11.71
N ARG A 151 -8.06 19.73 -12.49
CA ARG A 151 -8.04 19.81 -13.95
C ARG A 151 -9.13 20.73 -14.51
N ILE A 152 -10.36 20.63 -14.01
CA ILE A 152 -11.47 21.51 -14.44
C ILE A 152 -11.19 22.96 -14.05
N LEU A 153 -10.61 23.19 -12.88
CA LEU A 153 -10.23 24.53 -12.42
C LEU A 153 -9.17 25.17 -13.31
N GLU A 154 -8.11 24.42 -13.65
CA GLU A 154 -7.07 24.85 -14.59
C GLU A 154 -7.64 25.18 -15.98
N GLU A 155 -8.49 24.29 -16.54
CA GLU A 155 -9.09 24.49 -17.86
C GLU A 155 -10.07 25.69 -17.89
N SER A 156 -10.76 25.96 -16.78
CA SER A 156 -11.74 27.06 -16.68
C SER A 156 -11.16 28.38 -16.15
N GLY A 157 -9.88 28.40 -15.77
CA GLY A 157 -9.22 29.57 -15.17
C GLY A 157 -9.80 29.99 -13.82
N LYS A 158 -10.46 29.08 -13.12
CA LYS A 158 -11.08 29.32 -11.81
C LYS A 158 -10.17 28.81 -10.70
N ASN A 159 -10.21 29.48 -9.54
CA ASN A 159 -9.42 29.07 -8.37
C ASN A 159 -10.25 28.53 -7.21
N THR A 160 -11.58 28.55 -7.34
CA THR A 160 -12.52 28.20 -6.27
C THR A 160 -13.21 26.86 -6.51
N ILE A 161 -13.06 25.92 -5.59
CA ILE A 161 -13.77 24.63 -5.58
C ILE A 161 -15.22 24.87 -5.14
N THR A 162 -16.16 24.53 -6.02
CA THR A 162 -17.61 24.62 -5.78
C THR A 162 -18.27 23.26 -5.94
N LEU A 163 -19.50 23.10 -5.42
CA LEU A 163 -20.27 21.85 -5.59
C LEU A 163 -20.42 21.45 -7.07
N LYS A 164 -20.67 22.42 -7.96
CA LYS A 164 -20.81 22.16 -9.40
C LYS A 164 -19.55 21.55 -10.01
N VAL A 165 -18.37 22.00 -9.57
CA VAL A 165 -17.10 21.46 -10.05
C VAL A 165 -16.90 20.03 -9.54
N ILE A 166 -17.29 19.74 -8.30
CA ILE A 166 -17.25 18.38 -7.74
C ILE A 166 -18.21 17.45 -8.50
N GLU A 167 -19.44 17.88 -8.76
CA GLU A 167 -20.43 17.11 -9.53
C GLU A 167 -19.93 16.81 -10.94
N GLN A 168 -19.37 17.80 -11.63
CA GLN A 168 -18.76 17.64 -12.94
C GLN A 168 -17.55 16.70 -12.90
N ALA A 169 -16.67 16.85 -11.92
CA ALA A 169 -15.52 15.97 -11.74
C ALA A 169 -15.94 14.51 -11.48
N SER A 170 -17.08 14.31 -10.80
CA SER A 170 -17.64 13.00 -10.48
C SER A 170 -18.27 12.32 -11.69
N SER A 171 -18.98 13.08 -12.54
CA SER A 171 -19.60 12.53 -13.76
C SER A 171 -18.58 12.08 -14.81
N MET A 172 -17.35 12.60 -14.70
CA MET A 172 -16.21 12.17 -15.52
C MET A 172 -15.57 10.86 -15.03
N MET A 173 -16.00 10.31 -13.89
CA MET A 173 -15.49 9.06 -13.33
C MET A 173 -16.39 7.90 -13.74
N MET A 174 -15.79 6.76 -14.13
CA MET A 174 -16.50 5.48 -14.06
C MET A 174 -16.49 5.01 -12.60
N LEU A 175 -17.63 5.17 -11.93
CA LEU A 175 -17.92 4.68 -10.58
C LEU A 175 -18.55 3.29 -10.64
#